data_AF-A0A1H6S582-F1
#
_entry.id   AF-A0A1H6S582-F1
#
_cell.length_a   1.000
_cell.length_b   1.000
_cell.length_c   1.000
_cell.angle_alpha   90.00
_cell.angle_beta   90.00
_cell.angle_gamma   90.00
#
_symmetry.space_group_name_H-M   'P 1'
#
loop_
_entity.id
_entity.type
_entity.pdbx_description
1 polymer ?
#
loop_
_entity_poly.entity_id
_entity_poly.type
_entity_poly.pdbx_seq_one_letter_code
_entity_poly.pdbx_strand_id
1 'polypeptide(L)' 'MKRSYLVLPFCCAVSLAQAAEPPVQQYRYGLPLDIARVISIETPYDPYVCRIVDARMTYLDSAGETKASPIANYPPAVS' A
#
# COMPACT_ATOMS: atom_id res chain seq x y z
N MET A 1 14.10 56.88 -16.57
CA MET A 1 14.95 55.70 -16.35
C MET A 1 14.19 54.68 -15.50
N LYS A 2 14.04 53.47 -16.03
CA LYS A 2 13.03 52.46 -15.67
C LYS A 2 13.57 51.60 -14.51
N ARG A 3 13.05 51.79 -13.28
CA ARG A 3 13.36 50.91 -12.15
C ARG A 3 12.58 49.60 -12.32
N SER A 4 13.22 48.66 -13.00
CA SER A 4 12.78 47.28 -13.12
C SER A 4 12.90 46.61 -11.75
N TYR A 5 11.77 46.36 -11.08
CA TYR A 5 11.72 45.51 -9.91
C TYR A 5 11.31 44.11 -10.37
N LEU A 6 12.30 43.23 -10.48
CA LEU A 6 12.10 41.81 -10.67
C LEU A 6 11.73 41.22 -9.30
N VAL A 7 10.42 41.15 -9.03
CA VAL A 7 9.91 40.40 -7.88
C VAL A 7 9.94 38.93 -8.28
N LEU A 8 11.00 38.24 -7.87
CA LEU A 8 11.18 36.81 -8.05
C LEU A 8 10.06 36.08 -7.29
N PRO A 9 9.17 35.31 -7.94
CA PRO A 9 8.15 34.58 -7.23
C PRO A 9 8.83 33.44 -6.49
N PHE A 10 8.82 33.50 -5.16
CA PHE A 10 9.20 32.38 -4.30
C PHE A 10 8.07 31.34 -4.39
N CYS A 11 8.03 30.60 -5.50
CA CYS A 11 7.19 29.42 -5.65
C CYS A 11 7.79 28.32 -4.77
N CYS A 12 7.31 28.23 -3.54
CA CYS A 12 7.41 27.02 -2.74
C CYS A 12 6.72 25.87 -3.48
N ALA A 13 7.50 25.10 -4.24
CA ALA A 13 7.06 23.82 -4.77
C ALA A 13 6.96 22.83 -3.60
N VAL A 14 5.81 22.80 -2.94
CA VAL A 14 5.47 21.72 -2.01
C VAL A 14 5.27 20.48 -2.86
N SER A 15 6.27 19.59 -2.89
CA SER A 15 6.12 18.26 -3.46
C SER A 15 5.10 17.50 -2.62
N LEU A 16 3.84 17.48 -3.07
CA LEU A 16 2.88 16.51 -2.60
C LEU A 16 3.37 15.14 -3.07
N ALA A 17 4.02 14.39 -2.18
CA ALA A 17 4.28 12.98 -2.44
C ALA A 17 2.92 12.27 -2.47
N GLN A 18 2.36 12.06 -3.67
CA GLN A 18 1.22 11.17 -3.84
C GLN A 18 1.69 9.77 -3.43
N ALA A 19 1.16 9.27 -2.32
CA ALA A 19 1.32 7.87 -1.94
C ALA A 19 0.60 7.02 -3.00
N ALA A 20 1.33 6.64 -4.04
CA ALA A 20 0.84 5.72 -5.06
C ALA A 20 0.55 4.38 -4.38
N GLU A 21 -0.64 3.84 -4.61
CA GLU A 21 -1.00 2.54 -4.09
C GLU A 21 -0.04 1.48 -4.65
N PRO A 22 0.47 0.57 -3.81
CA PRO A 22 1.42 -0.43 -4.27
C PRO A 22 0.76 -1.34 -5.31
N PRO A 23 1.50 -1.74 -6.36
CA PRO A 23 0.96 -2.59 -7.42
C PRO A 23 0.44 -3.91 -6.84
N VAL A 24 -0.75 -4.30 -7.29
CA VAL A 24 -1.42 -5.52 -6.82
C VAL A 24 -0.89 -6.72 -7.60
N GLN A 25 -0.24 -7.64 -6.89
CA GLN A 25 0.22 -8.91 -7.42
C GLN A 25 -0.79 -10.01 -7.10
N GLN A 26 -1.33 -10.69 -8.12
CA GLN A 26 -2.32 -11.74 -7.91
C GLN A 26 -1.65 -13.00 -7.35
N TYR A 27 -1.90 -13.28 -6.07
CA TYR A 27 -1.40 -14.48 -5.42
C TYR A 27 -2.31 -15.67 -5.67
N ARG A 28 -1.69 -16.85 -5.83
CA ARG A 28 -2.36 -18.15 -5.86
C ARG A 28 -1.80 -18.99 -4.73
N TYR A 29 -2.67 -19.76 -4.08
CA TYR A 29 -2.25 -20.65 -2.99
C TYR A 29 -1.12 -21.59 -3.45
N GLY A 30 -0.04 -21.64 -2.66
CA GLY A 30 1.15 -22.43 -2.97
C GLY A 30 2.18 -21.74 -3.88
N LEU A 31 1.90 -20.53 -4.37
CA LEU A 31 2.92 -19.71 -5.03
C LEU A 31 3.96 -19.27 -3.98
N PRO A 32 5.26 -19.41 -4.24
CA PRO A 32 6.27 -18.79 -3.39
C PRO A 32 6.28 -17.28 -3.67
N LEU A 33 5.98 -16.48 -2.64
CA LEU A 33 6.17 -15.04 -2.67
C LEU A 33 7.51 -14.69 -2.07
N ASP A 34 8.21 -13.75 -2.70
CA ASP A 34 9.40 -13.13 -2.13
C ASP A 34 8.97 -12.07 -1.12
N ILE A 35 8.83 -12.47 0.15
CA ILE A 35 8.42 -11.61 1.25
C ILE A 35 9.60 -11.43 2.19
N ALA A 36 10.20 -10.24 2.18
CA ALA A 36 11.21 -9.86 3.16
C ALA A 36 10.56 -9.43 4.49
N ARG A 37 9.46 -8.66 4.42
CA ARG A 37 8.72 -8.20 5.60
C ARG A 37 7.25 -7.92 5.32
N VAL A 38 6.36 -8.41 6.18
CA VAL A 38 4.93 -8.03 6.16
C VAL A 38 4.75 -6.66 6.82
N ILE A 39 4.04 -5.76 6.15
CA ILE A 39 3.76 -4.40 6.60
C ILE A 39 2.36 -4.33 7.24
N SER A 40 1.35 -4.86 6.56
CA SER A 40 -0.04 -4.86 7.04
C SER A 40 -0.81 -6.03 6.43
N ILE A 41 -1.82 -6.51 7.17
CA ILE A 41 -2.85 -7.40 6.66
C ILE A 41 -4.20 -6.77 7.01
N GLU A 42 -4.97 -6.45 5.98
CA GLU A 42 -6.29 -5.85 6.09
C GLU A 42 -7.33 -6.91 5.81
N THR A 43 -8.24 -7.10 6.77
CA THR A 43 -9.35 -8.05 6.67
C THR A 43 -10.66 -7.30 6.91
N PRO A 44 -11.72 -7.54 6.12
CA PRO A 44 -13.06 -7.12 6.49
C PRO A 44 -13.42 -7.79 7.82
N TYR A 45 -13.54 -7.00 8.88
CA TYR A 45 -13.94 -7.50 10.19
C TYR A 45 -15.45 -7.41 10.34
N ASP A 46 -16.10 -8.56 10.49
CA ASP A 46 -17.50 -8.66 10.88
C ASP A 46 -17.60 -9.52 12.15
N PRO A 47 -17.92 -8.93 13.32
CA PRO A 47 -17.97 -9.66 14.58
C PRO A 47 -19.10 -10.69 14.65
N TYR A 48 -20.07 -10.64 13.74
CA TYR A 48 -21.24 -11.52 13.75
C TYR A 48 -21.14 -12.63 12.71
N VAL A 49 -20.11 -12.62 11.86
CA VAL A 49 -20.01 -13.53 10.72
C VAL A 49 -18.64 -14.20 10.70
N CYS A 50 -18.58 -15.42 11.21
CA CYS A 50 -17.44 -16.31 11.03
C CYS A 50 -17.51 -16.95 9.64
N ARG A 51 -17.02 -16.22 8.63
CA ARG A 51 -16.91 -16.73 7.26
C ARG A 51 -15.54 -16.43 6.68
N ILE A 52 -15.23 -17.18 5.63
CA ILE A 52 -14.06 -16.95 4.81
C ILE A 52 -14.18 -15.57 4.14
N VAL A 53 -13.14 -14.74 4.27
CA VAL A 53 -13.09 -13.40 3.70
C VAL A 53 -11.87 -13.22 2.79
N ASP A 54 -11.98 -12.28 1.87
CA ASP A 54 -10.85 -11.79 1.09
C ASP A 54 -10.08 -10.78 1.93
N ALA A 55 -8.77 -11.02 2.11
CA ALA A 55 -7.88 -10.13 2.83
C ALA A 55 -6.85 -9.52 1.87
N ARG A 56 -6.25 -8.39 2.25
CA ARG A 56 -5.17 -7.75 1.52
C ARG A 56 -3.92 -7.71 2.37
N MET A 57 -2.82 -8.25 1.86
CA MET A 57 -1.51 -8.15 2.51
C MET A 57 -0.64 -7.16 1.77
N THR A 58 -0.06 -6.22 2.51
CA THR A 58 0.97 -5.31 2.03
C THR A 58 2.30 -5.74 2.62
N TYR A 59 3.32 -5.91 1.78
CA TYR A 59 4.63 -6.42 2.18
C TYR A 59 5.76 -5.75 1.40
N LEU A 60 6.96 -5.87 1.95
CA LEU A 60 8.22 -5.52 1.32
C LEU A 60 8.85 -6.79 0.75
N ASP A 61 9.25 -6.77 -0.52
CA ASP A 61 10.02 -7.86 -1.13
C ASP A 61 11.52 -7.74 -0.83
N SER A 62 12.33 -8.70 -1.29
CA SER A 62 13.78 -8.68 -1.05
C SER A 62 14.51 -7.56 -1.81
N ALA A 63 13.89 -7.01 -2.86
CA ALA A 63 14.39 -5.85 -3.59
C ALA A 63 14.06 -4.51 -2.90
N GLY A 64 13.29 -4.54 -1.80
CA GLY A 64 12.87 -3.35 -1.07
C GLY A 64 11.68 -2.63 -1.70
N GLU A 65 10.94 -3.29 -2.61
CA GLU A 65 9.73 -2.74 -3.21
C GLU A 65 8.50 -3.12 -2.38
N THR A 66 7.56 -2.19 -2.22
CA THR A 66 6.30 -2.45 -1.53
C THR A 66 5.30 -3.02 -2.53
N LYS A 67 4.77 -4.20 -2.22
CA LYS A 67 3.76 -4.91 -3.02
C LYS A 67 2.50 -5.13 -2.20
N ALA A 68 1.36 -5.18 -2.88
CA ALA A 68 0.11 -5.63 -2.29
C ALA A 68 -0.32 -6.94 -2.95
N SER A 69 -0.85 -7.86 -2.16
CA SER A 69 -1.39 -9.11 -2.70
C SER A 69 -2.68 -9.53 -2.00
N PRO A 70 -3.71 -9.94 -2.76
CA PRO A 70 -4.93 -10.47 -2.17
C PRO A 70 -4.66 -11.88 -1.62
N ILE A 71 -5.06 -12.09 -0.37
CA ILE A 71 -5.12 -13.40 0.25
C ILE A 71 -6.55 -13.89 0.10
N ALA A 72 -6.73 -14.84 -0.80
CA ALA A 72 -7.97 -15.58 -0.90
C ALA A 72 -8.10 -16.56 0.26
N ASN A 73 -9.31 -16.76 0.73
CA ASN A 73 -9.66 -17.72 1.76
C ASN A 73 -9.05 -17.49 3.15
N TYR A 74 -8.97 -16.23 3.60
CA TYR A 74 -8.43 -15.92 4.92
C TYR A 74 -9.46 -16.27 6.02
N PRO A 75 -9.11 -17.11 7.02
CA PRO A 75 -10.02 -17.41 8.13
C PRO A 75 -10.20 -16.18 9.02
N PRO A 76 -11.41 -15.94 9.55
CA PRO A 76 -11.64 -14.80 10.43
C PRO A 76 -10.81 -14.96 11.71
N ALA A 77 -10.27 -13.85 12.22
CA ALA A 77 -9.55 -13.85 13.49
C ALA A 77 -10.53 -14.26 14.61
N VAL A 78 -10.21 -15.35 15.31
CA VAL A 78 -10.93 -15.76 16.51
C VAL A 78 -10.39 -14.91 17.65
N SER A 79 -11.23 -14.00 18.17
CA SER A 79 -10.94 -13.12 19.30
C SER A 79 -10.61 -13.91 20.57
#